data_AF-A0A8C5V4K2-F1
#
_entry.id   AF-A0A8C5V4K2-F1
#
_cell.length_a   1.000
_cell.length_b   1.000
_cell.length_c   1.000
_cell.angle_alpha   90.00
_cell.angle_beta   90.00
_cell.angle_gamma   90.00
#
_symmetry.space_group_name_H-M   'P 1'
#
loop_
_entity.id
_entity.type
_entity.pdbx_description
1 polymer ?
#
loop_
_entity_poly.entity_id
_entity_poly.type
_entity_poly.pdbx_seq_one_letter_code
_entity_poly.pdbx_strand_id
1 'polypeptide(L)'
;ELAAQKREQRLRKFRELHLKRECAARGEDYEKVKLLEISAEDAERWERKKKRKNPDLGFSDYAAAQLRQYHRLTKQIKPDMEAYERQREKHGEEFFPTSDSLLHGTHVPSTEEIDRMVIDLEKQIEKRDKYSRRRPYNDDADIDYINERNAKFNKKAERFYGKYTAEIKQNLERGTAV
;
A
#
# COMPACT_ATOMS: atom_id res chain seq x y z
N GLU A 1 -38.34 -9.49 14.93
CA GLU A 1 -36.91 -9.75 14.59
C GLU A 1 -35.92 -8.78 15.26
N LEU A 2 -36.13 -7.46 15.18
CA LEU A 2 -35.21 -6.45 15.76
C LEU A 2 -35.02 -6.55 17.30
N ALA A 3 -36.06 -6.95 18.04
CA ALA A 3 -35.99 -7.15 19.49
C ALA A 3 -35.15 -8.39 19.88
N ALA A 4 -35.18 -9.45 19.06
CA ALA A 4 -34.40 -10.67 19.26
C ALA A 4 -32.90 -10.39 19.02
N GLN A 5 -32.56 -9.67 17.94
CA GLN A 5 -31.19 -9.21 17.68
C GLN A 5 -30.64 -8.34 18.80
N LYS A 6 -31.45 -7.41 19.35
CA LYS A 6 -31.06 -6.58 20.51
C LYS A 6 -30.83 -7.39 21.79
N ARG A 7 -31.55 -8.51 21.98
CA ARG A 7 -31.37 -9.41 23.14
C ARG A 7 -30.08 -10.24 22.98
N GLU A 8 -29.83 -10.74 21.79
CA GLU A 8 -28.62 -11.49 21.45
C GLU A 8 -27.35 -10.64 21.61
N GLN A 9 -27.37 -9.39 21.11
CA GLN A 9 -26.26 -8.45 21.31
C GLN A 9 -26.00 -8.14 22.79
N ARG A 10 -27.07 -8.02 23.59
CA ARG A 10 -26.95 -7.81 25.05
C ARG A 10 -26.33 -9.02 25.74
N LEU A 11 -26.76 -10.23 25.40
CA LEU A 11 -26.19 -11.46 25.93
C LEU A 11 -24.72 -11.64 25.53
N ARG A 12 -24.36 -11.30 24.29
CA ARG A 12 -22.97 -11.34 23.82
C ARG A 12 -22.07 -10.37 24.59
N LYS A 13 -22.52 -9.12 24.77
CA LYS A 13 -21.79 -8.13 25.59
C LYS A 13 -21.64 -8.57 27.04
N PHE A 14 -22.67 -9.19 27.61
CA PHE A 14 -22.62 -9.70 28.97
C PHE A 14 -21.57 -10.81 29.12
N ARG A 15 -21.56 -11.80 28.20
CA ARG A 15 -20.53 -12.85 28.17
C ARG A 15 -19.12 -12.29 28.02
N GLU A 16 -18.96 -11.29 27.14
CA GLU A 16 -17.67 -10.64 26.91
C GLU A 16 -17.13 -9.93 28.17
N LEU A 17 -18.00 -9.21 28.88
CA LEU A 17 -17.67 -8.55 30.14
C LEU A 17 -17.34 -9.55 31.26
N HIS A 18 -18.05 -10.68 31.30
CA HIS A 18 -17.80 -11.74 32.28
C HIS A 18 -16.43 -12.37 32.08
N LEU A 19 -16.13 -12.78 30.84
CA LEU A 19 -14.84 -13.36 30.47
C LEU A 19 -13.68 -12.38 30.74
N LYS A 20 -13.88 -11.09 30.45
CA LYS A 20 -12.88 -10.05 30.75
C LYS A 20 -12.62 -9.90 32.26
N ARG A 21 -13.65 -10.01 33.09
CA ARG A 21 -13.52 -9.98 34.55
C ARG A 21 -12.82 -11.22 35.08
N GLU A 22 -13.13 -12.40 34.55
CA GLU A 22 -12.47 -13.65 34.93
C GLU A 22 -10.99 -13.68 34.54
N CYS A 23 -10.64 -13.24 33.33
CA CYS A 23 -9.24 -13.11 32.89
C CYS A 23 -8.49 -12.12 33.78
N ALA A 24 -9.10 -10.97 34.12
CA ALA A 24 -8.50 -9.99 35.01
C ALA A 24 -8.27 -10.54 36.44
N ALA A 25 -9.21 -11.34 36.96
CA ALA A 25 -9.07 -12.00 38.26
C ALA A 25 -7.99 -13.09 38.25
N ARG A 26 -7.79 -13.79 37.13
CA ARG A 26 -6.71 -14.76 36.91
C ARG A 26 -5.35 -14.11 36.57
N GLY A 27 -5.31 -12.81 36.31
CA GLY A 27 -4.11 -12.10 35.87
C GLY A 27 -3.70 -12.39 34.42
N GLU A 28 -4.62 -12.96 33.63
CA GLU A 28 -4.39 -13.32 32.22
C GLU A 28 -4.80 -12.16 31.29
N ASP A 29 -4.08 -12.02 30.18
CA ASP A 29 -4.43 -11.06 29.13
C ASP A 29 -5.62 -11.57 28.33
N TYR A 30 -6.75 -10.88 28.48
CA TYR A 30 -8.03 -11.19 27.84
C TYR A 30 -7.92 -11.40 26.32
N GLU A 31 -7.07 -10.63 25.63
CA GLU A 31 -6.93 -10.78 24.19
C GLU A 31 -6.24 -12.08 23.80
N LYS A 32 -5.27 -12.55 24.61
CA LYS A 32 -4.57 -13.82 24.35
C LYS A 32 -5.49 -15.02 24.56
N VAL A 33 -6.28 -15.02 25.64
CA VAL A 33 -7.26 -16.08 25.91
C VAL A 33 -8.30 -16.15 24.78
N LYS A 34 -8.81 -15.00 24.36
CA LYS A 34 -9.76 -14.91 23.26
C LYS A 34 -9.16 -15.41 21.93
N LEU A 35 -7.89 -15.13 21.66
CA LEU A 35 -7.19 -15.61 20.47
C LEU A 35 -7.00 -17.14 20.47
N LEU A 36 -6.87 -17.77 21.65
CA LEU A 36 -6.81 -19.23 21.80
C LEU A 36 -8.16 -19.92 21.55
N GLU A 37 -9.26 -19.22 21.81
CA GLU A 37 -10.63 -19.74 21.61
C GLU A 37 -11.13 -19.59 20.16
N ILE A 38 -10.38 -18.92 19.28
CA ILE A 38 -10.76 -18.80 17.86
C ILE A 38 -10.58 -20.15 17.19
N SER A 39 -11.68 -20.71 16.66
CA SER A 39 -11.65 -21.94 15.87
C SER A 39 -10.70 -21.79 14.67
N ALA A 40 -10.01 -22.88 14.29
CA ALA A 40 -9.13 -22.90 13.13
C ALA A 40 -9.85 -22.41 11.85
N GLU A 41 -11.14 -22.73 11.69
CA GLU A 41 -11.95 -22.28 10.57
C GLU A 41 -12.20 -20.76 10.56
N ASP A 42 -12.43 -20.17 11.73
CA ASP A 42 -12.64 -18.73 11.89
C ASP A 42 -11.34 -17.96 11.73
N ALA A 43 -10.24 -18.52 12.22
CA ALA A 43 -8.89 -18.02 11.99
C ALA A 43 -8.54 -18.04 10.50
N GLU A 44 -8.82 -19.12 9.76
CA GLU A 44 -8.62 -19.18 8.32
C GLU A 44 -9.46 -18.15 7.55
N ARG A 45 -10.74 -18.00 7.87
CA ARG A 45 -11.60 -16.96 7.26
C ARG A 45 -11.07 -15.56 7.56
N TRP A 46 -10.52 -15.35 8.75
CA TRP A 46 -9.93 -14.08 9.16
C TRP A 46 -8.58 -13.80 8.47
N GLU A 47 -7.71 -14.80 8.33
CA GLU A 47 -6.45 -14.72 7.57
C GLU A 47 -6.71 -14.48 6.08
N ARG A 48 -7.72 -15.13 5.50
CA ARG A 48 -8.15 -14.86 4.11
C ARG A 48 -8.70 -13.44 3.92
N LYS A 49 -9.27 -12.84 4.98
CA LYS A 49 -9.69 -11.43 5.01
C LYS A 49 -8.54 -10.46 5.30
N LYS A 50 -7.39 -10.93 5.78
CA LYS A 50 -6.21 -10.06 5.89
C LYS A 50 -5.79 -9.60 4.51
N LYS A 51 -5.38 -8.34 4.47
CA LYS A 51 -4.98 -7.57 3.28
C LYS A 51 -4.14 -8.43 2.34
N ARG A 52 -4.65 -8.69 1.12
CA ARG A 52 -3.91 -9.38 0.04
C ARG A 52 -2.51 -8.79 -0.04
N LYS A 53 -1.49 -9.62 0.15
CA LYS A 53 -0.09 -9.20 0.12
C LYS A 53 0.29 -8.88 -1.32
N ASN A 54 0.71 -7.64 -1.58
CA ASN A 54 1.25 -7.20 -2.87
C ASN A 54 2.65 -6.64 -2.65
N PRO A 55 3.66 -7.49 -2.38
CA PRO A 55 5.03 -7.05 -2.20
C PRO A 55 5.56 -6.38 -3.48
N ASP A 56 6.64 -5.60 -3.33
CA ASP A 56 7.39 -5.08 -4.47
C ASP A 56 8.51 -6.08 -4.80
N LEU A 57 8.50 -6.60 -6.03
CA LEU A 57 9.46 -7.60 -6.51
C LEU A 57 10.77 -6.97 -7.00
N GLY A 58 10.85 -5.63 -7.02
CA GLY A 58 11.94 -4.89 -7.63
C GLY A 58 11.60 -4.39 -9.02
N PHE A 59 12.47 -3.53 -9.55
CA PHE A 59 12.27 -2.96 -10.88
C PHE A 59 12.66 -3.98 -11.96
N SER A 60 11.68 -4.37 -12.79
CA SER A 60 11.89 -5.19 -13.98
C SER A 60 11.86 -4.34 -15.25
N ASP A 61 10.71 -3.75 -15.55
CA ASP A 61 10.48 -2.87 -16.70
C ASP A 61 9.47 -1.76 -16.35
N TYR A 62 9.51 -0.66 -17.11
CA TYR A 62 8.60 0.46 -16.98
C TYR A 62 7.15 0.06 -17.25
N ALA A 63 6.88 -0.82 -18.23
CA ALA A 63 5.52 -1.28 -18.50
C ALA A 63 4.93 -2.05 -17.32
N ALA A 64 5.72 -2.93 -16.70
CA ALA A 64 5.29 -3.68 -15.53
C ALA A 64 5.06 -2.77 -14.30
N ALA A 65 5.95 -1.79 -14.09
CA ALA A 65 5.78 -0.79 -13.03
C ALA A 65 4.52 0.05 -13.24
N GLN A 66 4.25 0.47 -14.48
CA GLN A 66 3.06 1.21 -14.85
C GLN A 66 1.78 0.37 -14.68
N LEU A 67 1.79 -0.90 -15.10
CA LEU A 67 0.65 -1.80 -14.91
C LEU A 67 0.33 -2.01 -13.43
N ARG A 68 1.35 -2.17 -12.58
CA ARG A 68 1.18 -2.26 -11.12
C ARG A 68 0.61 -0.97 -10.52
N GLN A 69 1.06 0.19 -11.02
CA GLN A 69 0.54 1.49 -10.64
C GLN A 69 -0.94 1.64 -11.06
N TYR A 70 -1.27 1.26 -12.28
CA TYR A 70 -2.62 1.29 -12.84
C TYR A 70 -3.58 0.41 -12.04
N HIS A 71 -3.23 -0.86 -11.81
CA HIS A 71 -4.03 -1.77 -10.98
C HIS A 71 -4.27 -1.25 -9.56
N ARG A 72 -3.37 -0.42 -9.03
CA ARG A 72 -3.57 0.21 -7.73
C ARG A 72 -4.54 1.39 -7.84
N LEU A 73 -4.39 2.25 -8.83
CA LEU A 73 -5.30 3.39 -9.05
C LEU A 73 -6.72 2.91 -9.33
N THR A 74 -6.90 1.94 -10.23
CA THR A 74 -8.22 1.41 -10.58
C THR A 74 -8.94 0.71 -9.44
N LYS A 75 -8.21 0.19 -8.45
CA LYS A 75 -8.80 -0.34 -7.20
C LYS A 75 -9.17 0.74 -6.19
N GLN A 76 -8.59 1.93 -6.30
CA GLN A 76 -8.78 3.05 -5.37
C GLN A 76 -9.91 3.98 -5.81
N ILE A 77 -10.13 4.11 -7.12
CA ILE A 77 -11.25 4.89 -7.66
C ILE A 77 -12.59 4.28 -7.23
N LYS A 78 -13.53 5.13 -6.85
CA LYS A 78 -14.91 4.78 -6.57
C LYS A 78 -15.79 5.48 -7.61
N PRO A 79 -16.45 4.73 -8.52
CA PRO A 79 -17.36 5.31 -9.48
C PRO A 79 -18.57 5.95 -8.80
N ASP A 80 -19.05 7.05 -9.37
CA ASP A 80 -20.33 7.65 -9.01
C ASP A 80 -21.42 7.01 -9.87
N MET A 81 -22.24 6.16 -9.25
CA MET A 81 -23.28 5.40 -9.94
C MET A 81 -24.45 6.27 -10.37
N GLU A 82 -24.77 7.32 -9.60
CA GLU A 82 -25.91 8.19 -9.88
C GLU A 82 -25.62 9.09 -11.10
N ALA A 83 -24.40 9.65 -11.13
CA ALA A 83 -23.93 10.39 -12.30
C ALA A 83 -23.85 9.50 -13.55
N TYR A 84 -23.40 8.25 -13.39
CA TYR A 84 -23.35 7.26 -14.47
C TYR A 84 -24.73 6.93 -15.03
N GLU A 85 -25.72 6.67 -14.18
CA GLU A 85 -27.09 6.34 -14.62
C GLU A 85 -27.75 7.51 -15.37
N ARG A 86 -27.58 8.74 -14.86
CA ARG A 86 -28.06 9.95 -15.53
C ARG A 86 -27.41 10.17 -16.91
N GLN A 87 -26.11 9.92 -17.04
CA GLN A 87 -25.42 10.00 -18.33
C GLN A 87 -25.89 8.88 -19.27
N ARG A 88 -26.09 7.66 -18.75
CA ARG A 88 -26.59 6.52 -19.51
C ARG A 88 -27.98 6.77 -20.08
N GLU A 89 -28.90 7.32 -19.29
CA GLU A 89 -30.24 7.67 -19.76
C GLU A 89 -30.20 8.77 -20.83
N LYS A 90 -29.35 9.78 -20.65
CA LYS A 90 -29.20 10.89 -21.60
C LYS A 90 -28.66 10.46 -22.96
N HIS A 91 -27.69 9.54 -22.99
CA HIS A 91 -27.03 9.07 -24.22
C HIS A 91 -27.71 7.83 -24.84
N GLY A 92 -28.51 7.08 -24.08
CA GLY A 92 -29.25 5.92 -24.58
C GLY A 92 -28.33 4.84 -25.17
N GLU A 93 -28.62 4.40 -26.40
CA GLU A 93 -27.82 3.40 -27.12
C GLU A 93 -26.41 3.90 -27.45
N GLU A 94 -26.25 5.21 -27.66
CA GLU A 94 -24.97 5.85 -27.97
C GLU A 94 -24.01 5.83 -26.77
N PHE A 95 -24.50 5.49 -25.56
CA PHE A 95 -23.68 5.31 -24.36
C PHE A 95 -22.68 4.15 -24.46
N PHE A 96 -22.92 3.17 -25.34
CA PHE A 96 -22.01 2.06 -25.60
C PHE A 96 -21.38 2.20 -27.01
N PRO A 97 -20.41 3.12 -27.18
CA PRO A 97 -19.86 3.43 -28.50
C PRO A 97 -18.98 2.31 -29.06
N THR A 98 -18.96 2.19 -30.39
CA THR A 98 -17.92 1.47 -31.14
C THR A 98 -16.76 2.43 -31.48
N SER A 99 -15.68 1.91 -32.10
CA SER A 99 -14.52 2.73 -32.52
C SER A 99 -14.90 3.91 -33.43
N ASP A 100 -16.00 3.77 -34.17
CA ASP A 100 -16.41 4.70 -35.23
C ASP A 100 -17.56 5.61 -34.80
N SER A 101 -17.86 5.65 -33.50
CA SER A 101 -18.95 6.44 -32.92
C SER A 101 -18.58 7.92 -32.78
N LEU A 102 -19.56 8.82 -32.90
CA LEU A 102 -19.35 10.27 -33.04
C LEU A 102 -19.32 11.04 -31.70
N LEU A 103 -19.41 10.38 -30.54
CA LEU A 103 -19.37 11.11 -29.25
C LEU A 103 -18.02 11.76 -28.97
N HIS A 104 -16.94 11.27 -29.59
CA HIS A 104 -15.59 11.76 -29.30
C HIS A 104 -15.45 13.25 -29.66
N GLY A 105 -14.94 14.05 -28.72
CA GLY A 105 -14.69 15.48 -28.91
C GLY A 105 -15.84 16.42 -28.51
N THR A 106 -17.01 15.91 -28.12
CA THR A 106 -18.15 16.74 -27.68
C THR A 106 -18.31 16.81 -26.16
N HIS A 107 -17.59 15.97 -25.41
CA HIS A 107 -17.69 15.91 -23.96
C HIS A 107 -17.02 17.12 -23.29
N VAL A 108 -17.81 17.87 -22.52
CA VAL A 108 -17.34 18.94 -21.65
C VAL A 108 -17.65 18.54 -20.21
N PRO A 109 -16.63 18.14 -19.42
CA PRO A 109 -16.84 17.72 -18.03
C PRO A 109 -17.20 18.90 -17.13
N SER A 110 -17.84 18.59 -16.00
CA SER A 110 -18.09 19.55 -14.92
C SER A 110 -16.78 19.95 -14.23
N THR A 111 -16.75 21.14 -13.64
CA THR A 111 -15.62 21.61 -12.83
C THR A 111 -15.31 20.64 -11.68
N GLU A 112 -16.34 20.05 -11.06
CA GLU A 112 -16.18 19.08 -9.97
C GLU A 112 -15.47 17.80 -10.42
N GLU A 113 -15.71 17.36 -11.66
CA GLU A 113 -15.07 16.18 -12.25
C GLU A 113 -13.59 16.45 -12.56
N ILE A 114 -13.30 17.66 -13.06
CA ILE A 114 -11.94 18.13 -13.29
C ILE A 114 -11.16 18.21 -11.97
N ASP A 115 -11.76 18.80 -10.93
CA ASP A 115 -11.11 18.94 -9.62
C ASP A 115 -10.78 17.56 -9.01
N ARG A 116 -11.69 16.59 -9.13
CA ARG A 116 -11.44 15.21 -8.70
C ARG A 116 -10.26 14.58 -9.44
N MET A 117 -10.14 14.81 -10.74
CA MET A 117 -9.01 14.33 -11.55
C MET A 117 -7.70 14.99 -11.11
N VAL A 118 -7.70 16.30 -10.91
CA VAL A 118 -6.52 17.06 -10.46
C VAL A 118 -6.02 16.54 -9.11
N ILE A 119 -6.94 16.35 -8.14
CA ILE A 119 -6.59 15.81 -6.81
C ILE A 119 -5.98 14.40 -6.90
N ASP A 120 -6.47 13.54 -7.81
CA ASP A 120 -5.90 12.20 -7.99
C ASP A 120 -4.50 12.26 -8.63
N LEU A 121 -4.30 13.15 -9.61
CA LEU A 121 -2.99 13.38 -10.23
C LEU A 121 -1.97 13.91 -9.23
N GLU A 122 -2.34 14.85 -8.37
CA GLU A 122 -1.48 15.36 -7.31
C GLU A 122 -1.06 14.25 -6.34
N LYS A 123 -2.00 13.41 -5.91
CA LYS A 123 -1.71 12.23 -5.07
C LYS A 123 -0.79 11.24 -5.79
N GLN A 124 -0.96 11.05 -7.09
CA GLN A 124 -0.09 10.22 -7.90
C GLN A 124 1.34 10.79 -7.95
N ILE A 125 1.48 12.10 -8.18
CA ILE A 125 2.77 12.81 -8.23
C ILE A 125 3.47 12.71 -6.87
N GLU A 126 2.78 13.04 -5.78
CA GLU A 126 3.34 12.98 -4.42
C GLU A 126 3.84 11.56 -4.09
N LYS A 127 3.11 10.53 -4.53
CA LYS A 127 3.53 9.15 -4.35
C LYS A 127 4.73 8.76 -5.20
N ARG A 128 4.83 9.28 -6.43
CA ARG A 128 5.97 9.08 -7.32
C ARG A 128 7.23 9.74 -6.77
N ASP A 129 7.10 10.94 -6.20
CA ASP A 129 8.26 11.68 -5.67
C ASP A 129 8.89 10.96 -4.46
N LYS A 130 8.08 10.19 -3.73
CA LYS A 130 8.53 9.32 -2.63
C LYS A 130 9.10 7.96 -3.09
N TYR A 131 9.24 7.72 -4.39
CA TYR A 131 9.77 6.45 -4.93
C TYR A 131 11.19 6.15 -4.44
N SER A 132 12.08 7.15 -4.49
CA SER A 132 13.44 7.04 -3.94
C SER A 132 13.46 7.59 -2.51
N ARG A 133 13.40 6.70 -1.52
CA ARG A 133 13.41 7.09 -0.10
C ARG A 133 14.84 7.49 0.32
N ARG A 134 14.97 8.64 0.98
CA ARG A 134 16.23 9.09 1.58
C ARG A 134 16.65 8.13 2.69
N ARG A 135 17.89 7.64 2.63
CA ARG A 135 18.52 6.87 3.71
C ARG A 135 19.06 7.82 4.77
N PRO A 136 18.98 7.49 6.07
CA PRO A 136 19.54 8.33 7.13
C PRO A 136 21.05 8.52 6.90
N TYR A 137 21.53 9.72 7.20
CA TYR A 137 22.95 10.03 7.21
C TYR A 137 23.52 9.63 8.57
N ASN A 138 24.68 8.98 8.56
CA ASN A 138 25.43 8.65 9.76
C ASN A 138 26.72 9.47 9.70
N ASP A 139 26.89 10.39 10.64
CA ASP A 139 28.07 11.26 10.78
C ASP A 139 29.27 10.53 11.37
N ASP A 140 29.03 9.44 12.12
CA ASP A 140 30.09 8.56 12.65
C ASP A 140 30.69 7.62 11.58
N ALA A 141 30.21 7.65 10.34
CA ALA A 141 30.73 6.79 9.27
C ALA A 141 32.01 7.37 8.66
N ASP A 142 32.99 6.53 8.36
CA ASP A 142 34.21 6.94 7.66
C ASP A 142 33.89 7.58 6.31
N ILE A 143 34.29 8.84 6.16
CA ILE A 143 33.98 9.66 4.98
C ILE A 143 35.06 9.42 3.93
N ASP A 144 34.70 8.68 2.88
CA ASP A 144 35.56 8.38 1.72
C ASP A 144 35.43 9.41 0.57
N TYR A 145 34.77 10.55 0.80
CA TYR A 145 34.43 11.53 -0.22
C TYR A 145 34.71 12.97 0.20
N ILE A 146 35.04 13.82 -0.79
CA ILE A 146 35.31 15.26 -0.59
C ILE A 146 34.04 16.10 -0.84
N ASN A 147 33.08 15.60 -1.62
CA ASN A 147 31.85 16.31 -1.96
C ASN A 147 30.63 15.37 -2.08
N GLU A 148 29.42 15.93 -2.06
CA GLU A 148 28.15 15.19 -2.12
C GLU A 148 27.96 14.38 -3.42
N ARG A 149 28.48 14.87 -4.55
CA ARG A 149 28.41 14.14 -5.83
C ARG A 149 29.32 12.91 -5.78
N ASN A 150 30.49 13.05 -5.18
CA ASN A 150 31.46 11.99 -4.96
C ASN A 150 30.89 10.96 -3.96
N ALA A 151 30.22 11.38 -2.88
CA ALA A 151 29.54 10.47 -1.96
C ALA A 151 28.52 9.55 -2.68
N LYS A 152 27.75 10.11 -3.63
CA LYS A 152 26.80 9.33 -4.44
C LYS A 152 27.51 8.41 -5.43
N PHE A 153 28.66 8.83 -5.96
CA PHE A 153 29.49 8.02 -6.84
C PHE A 153 30.13 6.85 -6.08
N ASN A 154 30.74 7.08 -4.92
CA ASN A 154 31.28 6.03 -4.05
C ASN A 154 30.18 5.04 -3.63
N LYS A 155 28.99 5.51 -3.24
CA LYS A 155 27.82 4.64 -3.00
C LYS A 155 27.36 3.86 -4.25
N LYS A 156 27.60 4.37 -5.46
CA LYS A 156 27.37 3.62 -6.70
C LYS A 156 28.46 2.57 -6.87
N ALA A 157 29.73 2.93 -6.75
CA ALA A 157 30.86 2.01 -6.83
C ALA A 157 30.70 0.86 -5.82
N GLU A 158 30.38 1.14 -4.57
CA GLU A 158 30.16 0.14 -3.53
C GLU A 158 29.04 -0.85 -3.87
N ARG A 159 27.94 -0.39 -4.50
CA ARG A 159 26.84 -1.28 -4.92
C ARG A 159 27.23 -2.27 -6.01
N PHE A 160 28.14 -1.88 -6.92
CA PHE A 160 28.57 -2.73 -8.03
C PHE A 160 29.80 -3.56 -7.68
N TYR A 161 30.82 -2.91 -7.09
CA TYR A 161 32.14 -3.49 -6.84
C TYR A 161 32.33 -4.00 -5.43
N GLY A 162 31.56 -3.53 -4.43
CA GLY A 162 31.75 -3.90 -3.03
C GLY A 162 31.70 -5.41 -2.76
N LYS A 163 30.89 -6.15 -3.55
CA LYS A 163 30.87 -7.63 -3.49
C LYS A 163 32.20 -8.26 -3.90
N TYR A 164 32.93 -7.65 -4.83
CA TYR A 164 34.19 -8.15 -5.38
C TYR A 164 35.41 -7.58 -4.65
N THR A 165 35.31 -6.38 -4.09
CA THR A 165 36.41 -5.68 -3.43
C THR A 165 36.39 -5.82 -1.90
N ALA A 166 35.56 -6.72 -1.35
CA ALA A 166 35.44 -6.93 0.08
C ALA A 166 36.77 -7.32 0.74
N GLU A 167 37.56 -8.18 0.09
CA GLU A 167 38.88 -8.60 0.57
C GLU A 167 39.89 -7.44 0.58
N ILE A 168 39.92 -6.65 -0.50
CA ILE A 168 40.78 -5.46 -0.59
C ILE A 168 40.45 -4.46 0.52
N LYS A 169 39.15 -4.24 0.79
CA LYS A 169 38.69 -3.36 1.87
C LYS A 169 39.19 -3.85 3.23
N GLN A 170 39.04 -5.14 3.52
CA GLN A 170 39.54 -5.69 4.78
C GLN A 170 41.07 -5.62 4.90
N ASN A 171 41.80 -5.80 3.80
CA ASN A 171 43.26 -5.66 3.81
C ASN A 171 43.70 -4.22 4.10
N LEU A 172 42.98 -3.22 3.59
CA LEU A 172 43.19 -1.81 3.93
C LEU A 172 42.92 -1.53 5.41
N GLU A 173 41.82 -2.06 5.95
CA GLU A 173 41.46 -1.92 7.38
C GLU A 173 42.46 -2.62 8.31
N ARG A 174 43.11 -3.70 7.84
CA ARG A 174 44.17 -4.43 8.59
C ARG A 174 45.57 -3.85 8.42
N GLY A 175 45.78 -2.94 7.47
CA GLY A 175 47.06 -2.28 7.21
C GLY A 175 48.10 -3.12 6.44
N THR A 176 47.79 -4.37 6.09
CA THR A 176 48.65 -5.26 5.30
C THR A 176 47.82 -6.20 4.44
N ALA A 177 48.28 -6.51 3.23
CA ALA A 177 47.73 -7.60 2.44
C ALA A 177 48.15 -8.96 3.05
N VAL A 178 47.18 -9.86 3.24
CA VAL A 178 47.43 -11.30 3.49
C VAL A 178 47.49 -12.00 2.13
#